data_AF-A0A0D6LYT2-F1
#
_entry.id   AF-A0A0D6LYT2-F1
#
_cell.length_a   1.000
_cell.length_b   1.000
_cell.length_c   1.000
_cell.angle_alpha   90.00
_cell.angle_beta   90.00
_cell.angle_gamma   90.00
#
_symmetry.space_group_name_H-M   'P 1'
#
loop_
_entity.id
_entity.type
_entity.pdbx_description
1 polymer ?
#
loop_
_entity_poly.entity_id
_entity_poly.type
_entity_poly.pdbx_seq_one_letter_code
_entity_poly.pdbx_strand_id
1 'polypeptide(L)'
;MTRGNQRELAREKHLKKQLEQKKKAGAGAREANAGLSTDARMSRDAEVMRLKQEKAAAKKAAEEAAKAAEANKVKKIDPLKM
;
A
#
# COMPACT_ATOMS: atom_id res chain seq x y z
N MET A 1 -12.19 11.95 39.54
CA MET A 1 -11.69 12.05 38.14
C MET A 1 -10.40 11.27 37.84
N THR A 2 -9.78 10.57 38.81
CA THR A 2 -8.43 9.97 38.66
C THR A 2 -8.40 8.43 38.44
N ARG A 3 -9.54 7.77 38.20
CA ARG A 3 -9.65 6.30 38.04
C ARG A 3 -10.29 5.81 36.72
N GLY A 4 -11.26 6.54 36.15
CA GLY A 4 -11.38 6.60 34.68
C GLY A 4 -10.07 7.20 34.14
N ASN A 5 -9.77 7.36 32.87
CA ASN A 5 -8.39 7.67 32.41
C ASN A 5 -7.37 6.55 32.72
N GLN A 6 -7.11 6.11 33.96
CA GLN A 6 -6.24 4.94 34.21
C GLN A 6 -6.83 3.64 33.66
N ARG A 7 -8.14 3.42 33.86
CA ARG A 7 -8.85 2.27 33.27
C ARG A 7 -8.90 2.34 31.76
N GLU A 8 -9.11 3.53 31.20
CA GLU A 8 -9.18 3.75 29.76
C GLU A 8 -7.81 3.54 29.13
N LEU A 9 -6.74 4.10 29.72
CA LEU A 9 -5.35 3.86 29.34
C LEU A 9 -4.97 2.38 29.40
N ALA A 10 -5.44 1.64 30.41
CA ALA A 10 -5.20 0.20 30.51
C ALA A 10 -5.91 -0.58 29.39
N ARG A 11 -7.16 -0.22 29.05
CA ARG A 11 -7.86 -0.81 27.90
C ARG A 11 -7.16 -0.48 26.59
N GLU A 12 -6.73 0.76 26.40
CA GLU A 12 -5.98 1.18 25.21
C GLU A 12 -4.65 0.44 25.08
N LYS A 13 -3.88 0.31 26.17
CA LYS A 13 -2.64 -0.47 26.19
C LYS A 13 -2.89 -1.94 25.87
N HIS A 14 -3.96 -2.52 26.42
CA HIS A 14 -4.34 -3.90 26.14
C HIS A 14 -4.75 -4.11 24.68
N LEU A 15 -5.58 -3.20 24.14
CA LEU A 15 -6.00 -3.22 22.75
C LEU A 15 -4.79 -3.06 21.82
N LYS A 16 -3.90 -2.11 22.11
CA LYS A 16 -2.66 -1.91 21.36
C LYS A 16 -1.79 -3.15 21.40
N LYS A 17 -1.65 -3.80 22.56
CA LYS A 17 -0.88 -5.06 22.70
C LYS A 17 -1.49 -6.20 21.88
N GLN A 18 -2.82 -6.34 21.87
CA GLN A 18 -3.49 -7.33 21.01
C GLN A 18 -3.29 -7.04 19.52
N LEU A 19 -3.40 -5.78 19.10
CA LEU A 19 -3.16 -5.41 17.71
C LEU A 19 -1.71 -5.67 17.29
N GLU A 20 -0.74 -5.37 18.15
CA GLU A 20 0.68 -5.67 17.91
C GLU A 20 0.94 -7.17 17.84
N GLN A 21 0.29 -7.99 18.69
CA GLN A 21 0.37 -9.44 18.60
C GLN A 21 -0.23 -9.96 17.28
N LYS A 22 -1.36 -9.41 16.83
CA LYS A 22 -1.95 -9.75 15.52
C LYS A 22 -1.04 -9.38 14.35
N LYS A 23 -0.32 -8.25 14.42
CA LYS A 23 0.67 -7.86 13.39
C LYS A 23 1.89 -8.77 13.38
N LYS A 24 2.37 -9.17 14.56
CA LYS A 24 3.53 -10.05 14.76
C LYS A 24 3.21 -11.54 14.54
N ALA A 25 1.94 -11.90 14.46
CA ALA A 25 1.51 -13.24 14.12
C ALA A 25 2.14 -13.66 12.78
N GLY A 26 2.81 -14.83 12.79
CA GLY A 26 3.44 -15.40 11.60
C GLY A 26 2.44 -15.63 10.47
N ALA A 27 2.93 -15.89 9.26
CA ALA A 27 2.09 -15.98 8.05
C ALA A 27 0.89 -16.95 8.20
N GLY A 28 1.03 -18.04 8.95
CA GLY A 28 -0.06 -18.99 9.21
C GLY A 28 -1.10 -18.55 10.24
N ALA A 29 -0.74 -17.63 11.15
CA ALA A 29 -1.61 -17.13 12.22
C ALA A 29 -2.31 -15.80 11.85
N ARG A 30 -2.04 -15.27 10.65
CA ARG A 30 -2.81 -14.14 10.11
C ARG A 30 -4.20 -14.64 9.73
N GLU A 31 -5.22 -13.93 10.20
CA GLU A 31 -6.63 -14.25 9.91
C GLU A 31 -6.92 -14.30 8.41
N ALA A 32 -6.32 -13.40 7.62
CA ALA A 32 -6.41 -13.40 6.15
C ALA A 32 -5.83 -14.66 5.47
N ASN A 33 -5.06 -15.45 6.23
CA ASN A 33 -4.41 -16.67 5.79
C ASN A 33 -5.01 -17.93 6.45
N ALA A 34 -6.00 -17.78 7.33
CA ALA A 34 -6.69 -18.89 7.96
C ALA A 34 -7.41 -19.75 6.89
N GLY A 35 -7.24 -21.07 6.96
CA GLY A 35 -7.85 -22.01 6.01
C GLY A 35 -7.23 -22.08 4.62
N LEU A 36 -6.20 -21.28 4.33
CA LEU A 36 -5.48 -21.36 3.04
C LEU A 36 -4.28 -22.30 3.14
N SER A 37 -4.13 -23.15 2.13
CA SER A 37 -2.89 -23.90 1.89
C SER A 37 -1.73 -22.95 1.57
N THR A 38 -0.51 -23.45 1.68
CA THR A 38 0.71 -22.73 1.29
C THR A 38 0.64 -22.26 -0.16
N ASP A 39 0.17 -23.11 -1.07
CA ASP A 39 0.14 -22.84 -2.50
C ASP A 39 -0.87 -21.74 -2.85
N ALA A 40 -2.02 -21.74 -2.17
CA ALA A 40 -3.01 -20.68 -2.34
C ALA A 40 -2.48 -19.31 -1.87
N ARG A 41 -1.66 -19.28 -0.81
CA ARG A 41 -1.00 -18.05 -0.34
C ARG A 41 0.04 -17.56 -1.35
N MET A 42 0.87 -18.47 -1.87
CA MET A 42 1.88 -18.14 -2.88
C MET A 42 1.24 -17.61 -4.17
N SER A 43 0.13 -18.21 -4.60
CA SER A 43 -0.61 -17.79 -5.79
C SER A 43 -1.20 -16.38 -5.62
N ARG A 44 -1.74 -16.08 -4.44
CA ARG A 44 -2.23 -14.74 -4.10
C ARG A 44 -1.11 -13.70 -4.08
N ASP A 45 0.01 -14.02 -3.44
CA ASP A 45 1.15 -13.09 -3.36
C ASP A 45 1.72 -12.81 -4.76
N ALA A 46 1.78 -13.83 -5.62
CA ALA A 46 2.18 -13.69 -7.02
C ALA A 46 1.21 -12.77 -7.80
N GLU A 47 -0.10 -12.95 -7.64
CA GLU A 47 -1.10 -12.13 -8.31
C GLU A 47 -1.03 -10.66 -7.86
N VAL A 48 -0.88 -10.42 -6.56
CA VAL A 48 -0.70 -9.06 -6.02
C VAL A 48 0.56 -8.41 -6.60
N MET A 49 1.64 -9.17 -6.80
CA MET A 49 2.86 -8.66 -7.40
C MET A 49 2.68 -8.31 -8.88
N ARG A 50 1.98 -9.15 -9.65
CA ARG A 50 1.65 -8.86 -11.06
C ARG A 50 0.82 -7.59 -11.18
N LEU A 51 -0.26 -7.48 -10.41
CA LEU A 51 -1.10 -6.28 -10.39
C LEU A 51 -0.32 -5.03 -9.99
N LYS A 52 0.65 -5.15 -9.06
CA LYS A 52 1.52 -4.03 -8.68
C LYS A 52 2.45 -3.60 -9.82
N GLN A 53 3.02 -4.56 -10.56
CA GLN A 53 3.85 -4.27 -11.72
C GLN A 53 3.06 -3.61 -12.84
N GLU A 54 1.86 -4.13 -13.14
CA GLU A 54 0.96 -3.55 -14.15
C GLU A 54 0.57 -2.11 -13.79
N LYS A 55 0.19 -1.87 -12.53
CA LYS A 55 -0.10 -0.50 -12.04
C LYS A 55 1.11 0.42 -12.12
N ALA A 56 2.29 -0.07 -11.78
CA ALA A 56 3.53 0.72 -11.87
C ALA A 56 3.88 1.05 -13.32
N ALA A 57 3.72 0.10 -14.25
CA ALA A 57 3.92 0.31 -15.67
C ALA A 57 2.91 1.32 -16.23
N ALA A 58 1.63 1.18 -15.89
CA ALA A 58 0.58 2.12 -16.30
C ALA A 58 0.86 3.55 -15.78
N LYS A 59 1.28 3.68 -14.52
CA LYS A 59 1.66 4.98 -13.95
C LYS A 59 2.87 5.59 -14.66
N LYS A 60 3.90 4.80 -14.94
CA LYS A 60 5.09 5.25 -15.68
C LYS A 60 4.72 5.69 -17.09
N ALA A 61 3.88 4.94 -17.80
CA ALA A 61 3.40 5.31 -19.12
C ALA A 61 2.60 6.63 -19.11
N ALA A 62 1.75 6.83 -18.09
CA ALA A 62 1.01 8.08 -17.92
C ALA A 62 1.93 9.27 -17.64
N GLU A 63 2.96 9.09 -16.80
CA GLU A 63 3.96 10.12 -16.51
C GLU A 63 4.83 10.46 -17.74
N GLU A 64 5.23 9.46 -18.52
CA GLU A 64 5.97 9.67 -19.77
C GLU A 64 5.12 10.39 -20.83
N ALA A 65 3.84 10.02 -20.98
CA ALA A 65 2.92 10.71 -21.87
C ALA A 65 2.69 12.17 -21.46
N ALA A 66 2.56 12.43 -20.15
CA ALA A 66 2.43 13.79 -19.62
C ALA A 66 3.68 14.64 -19.92
N LYS A 67 4.88 14.10 -19.69
CA LYS A 67 6.15 14.76 -20.00
C LYS A 67 6.34 15.02 -21.50
N ALA A 68 5.95 14.07 -22.36
CA ALA A 68 6.01 14.25 -23.80
C ALA A 68 5.06 15.34 -24.29
N ALA A 69 3.83 15.39 -23.74
CA ALA A 69 2.87 16.44 -24.04
C ALA A 69 3.35 17.82 -23.56
N GLU A 70 3.97 17.90 -22.39
CA GLU A 70 4.58 19.12 -21.86
C GLU A 70 5.75 19.59 -22.74
N ALA A 71 6.67 18.70 -23.11
CA ALA A 71 7.78 19.02 -24.01
C ALA A 71 7.31 19.54 -25.38
N ASN A 72 6.22 18.99 -25.93
CA ASN A 72 5.65 19.47 -27.20
C ASN A 72 5.01 20.86 -27.06
N LYS A 73 4.38 21.18 -25.93
CA LYS A 73 3.86 22.54 -25.65
C LYS A 73 4.99 23.55 -25.55
N VAL A 74 6.07 23.22 -24.82
CA VAL A 74 7.24 24.09 -24.67
C VAL A 74 7.89 24.37 -26.03
N LYS A 75 8.04 23.35 -26.90
CA LYS A 75 8.55 23.53 -28.27
C LYS A 75 7.68 24.45 -29.13
N LYS A 76 6.36 24.43 -28.96
CA LYS A 76 5.43 25.28 -29.72
C LYS A 76 5.44 26.73 -29.25
N ILE A 77 5.77 26.98 -27.98
CA ILE A 77 5.79 28.30 -27.35
C ILE A 77 7.18 28.96 -27.46
N ASP A 78 8.15 28.33 -28.14
CA ASP A 78 9.51 28.84 -28.33
C ASP A 78 9.49 30.29 -28.85
N PRO A 79 9.78 31.30 -28.01
CA PRO A 79 9.66 32.71 -28.35
C PRO A 79 10.76 33.18 -29.31
N LEU A 80 11.73 32.32 -29.64
CA LEU A 80 12.75 32.55 -30.66
C LEU A 80 12.34 32.04 -32.06
N LYS A 81 11.17 31.39 -32.19
CA LYS A 81 10.60 30.89 -33.46
C LYS A 81 9.37 31.66 -33.96
N MET A 82 8.90 32.69 -33.24
CA MET A 82 7.94 33.68 -33.76
C MET A 82 8.68 34.86 -34.40
#